data_AF-A0A661EQH6-F1
#
_entry.id   AF-A0A661EQH6-F1
#
_cell.length_a   1.000
_cell.length_b   1.000
_cell.length_c   1.000
_cell.angle_alpha   90.00
_cell.angle_beta   90.00
_cell.angle_gamma   90.00
#
_symmetry.space_group_name_H-M   'P 1'
#
loop_
_entity.id
_entity.type
_entity.pdbx_description
1 polymer ?
#
loop_
_entity_poly.entity_id
_entity_poly.type
_entity_poly.pdbx_seq_one_letter_code
_entity_poly.pdbx_strand_id
1 'polypeptide(L)'
;MVICGVTIYNLVRILSSFTLWKINQLMRNRYRDLLTGKHWLLLVILISGCAAVGTREFGKLYGPAEPHERAVAVLPAGDTDYWTEVKPILENRCVVCHGCYDAPCQLKLSSIEGIERGGSKAEVYATRIREAQPTRIFEDAHSVAGWREKGFYPVLNERADTPDANREASVMYRMLALKDQNPLPDVKQLPDSFDLSLERDQSCAADDTFDKFTKEHPLWGMPYALPGLPDAEQDVLKRWIEQGAVYTKRPPLALEYVEHIKQWEAFINGDSLKEQLVARYLFEHLYFAHLYFPDLDNQAFFTVVRSATPPGEPIELIVTRRPYDDPGVERVYYRIQPVLSTIVTKTHMPYRLDEQRMQRWQSLFVDEPYEVTQLPSYVAEYASNPFITFDEMPTHSRYQFLLDEAQFTIMAFIKGTVCRGQVALSVIQDDFWVFFTNPDSPSLGLMEDFMAQRNESLQMPAAIGSVFRPLTRWRQYKKQQQSMLSDRDQYIAAHVPPDAISLDLVWDGDGVNDNAALTVFRHFDSATVEKGLLGQTPKTAWVIGYGILERIHYLLVAGYDVFGNVGHQLMTRLYMDFLRMEAETNFLQMLPAAARARERDLWYQGIDA
;
A
#
# COMPACT_ATOMS: atom_id res chain seq x y z
N MET A 1 9.19 42.97 26.42
CA MET A 1 9.90 41.73 26.78
C MET A 1 10.65 41.78 28.13
N VAL A 2 10.81 42.93 28.81
CA VAL A 2 11.57 43.02 30.09
C VAL A 2 10.69 42.97 31.35
N ILE A 3 9.37 43.21 31.25
CA ILE A 3 8.49 43.31 32.44
C ILE A 3 7.89 41.96 32.88
N CYS A 4 7.86 40.92 32.03
CA CYS A 4 7.30 39.61 32.40
C CYS A 4 8.26 38.68 33.16
N GLY A 5 9.59 38.86 33.03
CA GLY A 5 10.58 37.96 33.63
C GLY A 5 10.70 38.09 35.16
N VAL A 6 10.44 39.27 35.71
CA VAL A 6 10.65 39.58 37.13
C VAL A 6 9.50 39.05 38.01
N THR A 7 8.30 38.88 37.44
CA THR A 7 7.11 38.48 38.20
C THR A 7 7.00 36.98 38.42
N ILE A 8 7.51 36.17 37.49
CA ILE A 8 7.46 34.70 37.58
C ILE A 8 8.57 34.16 38.50
N TYR A 9 9.76 34.77 38.48
CA TYR A 9 10.89 34.35 39.33
C TYR A 9 10.62 34.56 40.83
N ASN A 10 9.86 35.60 41.19
CA ASN A 10 9.46 35.86 42.58
C ASN A 10 8.31 34.95 43.07
N LEU A 11 7.43 34.47 42.18
CA LEU A 11 6.35 33.54 42.57
C LEU A 11 6.88 32.13 42.87
N VAL A 12 7.86 31.65 42.10
CA VAL A 12 8.46 30.32 42.29
C VAL A 12 9.29 30.24 43.57
N ARG A 13 9.91 31.36 43.99
CA ARG A 13 10.70 31.40 45.23
C ARG A 13 9.85 31.35 46.49
N ILE A 14 8.61 31.86 46.46
CA ILE A 14 7.69 31.84 47.61
C ILE A 14 7.06 30.45 47.82
N LEU A 15 6.92 29.64 46.77
CA LEU A 15 6.27 28.33 46.82
C LEU A 15 7.20 27.16 47.24
N SER A 16 8.50 27.41 47.43
CA SER A 16 9.49 26.36 47.74
C SER A 16 9.76 26.13 49.24
N SER A 17 9.04 26.81 50.14
CA SER A 17 9.39 26.84 51.59
C SER A 17 8.35 26.31 52.57
N PHE A 18 7.34 25.53 52.15
CA PHE A 18 6.34 25.01 53.08
C PHE A 18 6.09 23.50 52.93
N THR A 19 6.54 22.75 53.94
CA THR A 19 6.23 21.33 54.13
C THR A 19 4.72 21.09 54.27
N LEU A 20 4.23 20.10 53.51
CA LEU A 20 2.83 19.63 53.34
C LEU A 20 2.01 19.34 54.61
N TRP A 21 2.59 19.46 55.80
CA TRP A 21 1.93 19.14 57.07
C TRP A 21 1.19 20.33 57.72
N LYS A 22 1.56 21.58 57.40
CA LYS A 22 0.93 22.78 58.00
C LYS A 22 -0.29 23.34 57.24
N ILE A 23 -0.59 22.82 56.05
CA ILE A 23 -1.69 23.32 55.21
C ILE A 23 -3.06 22.80 55.70
N ASN A 24 -3.10 21.69 56.45
CA ASN A 24 -4.37 21.04 56.81
C ASN A 24 -5.03 21.58 58.10
N GLN A 25 -4.38 22.45 58.87
CA GLN A 25 -4.93 23.01 60.12
C GLN A 25 -5.28 24.51 60.08
N LEU A 26 -4.90 25.24 59.03
CA LEU A 26 -5.24 26.66 58.85
C LEU A 26 -6.36 26.91 57.81
N MET A 27 -6.89 25.85 57.19
CA MET A 27 -7.98 25.90 56.22
C MET A 27 -9.38 25.75 56.88
N ARG A 28 -9.56 26.31 58.06
CA ARG A 28 -10.89 26.51 58.68
C ARG A 28 -10.96 27.92 59.22
N ASN A 29 -11.73 28.75 58.53
CA ASN A 29 -12.09 30.13 58.82
C ASN A 29 -11.10 31.19 58.32
N ARG A 30 -11.66 32.08 57.48
CA ARG A 30 -11.07 33.26 56.83
C ARG A 30 -10.28 32.98 55.56
N TYR A 31 -10.98 32.89 54.44
CA TYR A 31 -10.75 33.69 53.22
C TYR A 31 -11.91 33.38 52.27
N ARG A 32 -13.07 34.00 52.52
CA ARG A 32 -14.27 33.87 51.67
C ARG A 32 -14.49 35.08 50.74
N ASP A 33 -13.54 36.00 50.61
CA ASP A 33 -13.77 37.27 49.90
C ASP A 33 -12.56 37.83 49.10
N LEU A 34 -11.71 37.00 48.48
CA LEU A 34 -10.58 37.54 47.69
C LEU A 34 -10.32 36.94 46.30
N LEU A 35 -11.23 36.13 45.76
CA LEU A 35 -11.22 35.78 44.34
C LEU A 35 -12.64 35.92 43.80
N THR A 36 -13.06 37.16 43.60
CA THR A 36 -14.30 37.48 42.88
C THR A 36 -14.21 36.88 41.47
N GLY A 37 -15.33 36.36 40.94
CA GLY A 37 -15.39 35.72 39.61
C GLY A 37 -14.84 36.59 38.46
N LYS A 38 -14.71 37.91 38.69
CA LYS A 38 -14.01 38.85 37.79
C LYS A 38 -12.53 38.54 37.58
N HIS A 39 -11.80 38.08 38.60
CA HIS A 39 -10.37 37.77 38.47
C HIS A 39 -10.12 36.45 37.76
N TRP A 40 -11.00 35.46 37.94
CA TRP A 40 -10.98 34.21 37.18
C TRP A 40 -11.33 34.44 35.70
N LEU A 41 -12.34 35.28 35.42
CA LEU A 41 -12.65 35.70 34.04
C LEU A 41 -11.49 36.47 33.40
N LEU A 42 -10.85 37.40 34.13
CA LEU A 42 -9.68 38.12 33.63
C LEU A 42 -8.49 37.20 33.34
N LEU A 43 -8.26 36.18 34.18
CA LEU A 43 -7.20 35.21 33.95
C LEU A 43 -7.50 34.31 32.74
N VAL A 44 -8.76 33.87 32.59
CA VAL A 44 -9.21 33.11 31.42
C VAL A 44 -9.14 33.96 30.15
N ILE A 45 -9.51 35.24 30.20
CA ILE A 45 -9.40 36.19 29.07
C ILE A 45 -7.94 36.51 28.74
N LEU A 46 -7.06 36.62 29.75
CA LEU A 46 -5.62 36.84 29.52
C LEU A 46 -4.95 35.58 28.96
N ILE A 47 -5.32 34.38 29.42
CA ILE A 47 -4.78 33.12 28.91
C ILE A 47 -5.33 32.82 27.50
N SER A 48 -6.62 33.09 27.25
CA SER A 48 -7.21 32.94 25.90
C SER A 48 -6.74 34.03 24.93
N GLY A 49 -6.54 35.25 25.42
CA GLY A 49 -5.97 36.37 24.67
C GLY A 49 -4.49 36.16 24.34
N CYS A 50 -3.70 35.55 25.23
CA CYS A 50 -2.31 35.19 24.93
C CYS A 50 -2.19 34.00 23.98
N ALA A 51 -3.15 33.08 23.95
CA ALA A 51 -3.19 31.99 22.97
C ALA A 51 -3.46 32.51 21.54
N ALA A 52 -4.19 33.62 21.39
CA ALA A 52 -4.54 34.21 20.10
C ALA A 52 -3.43 35.06 19.46
N VAL A 53 -2.39 35.45 20.21
CA VAL A 53 -1.34 36.39 19.73
C VAL A 53 -0.16 35.68 19.03
N GLY A 54 -0.24 34.37 18.82
CA GLY A 54 0.84 33.56 18.25
C GLY A 54 0.59 32.95 16.87
N THR A 55 -0.60 33.07 16.29
CA THR A 55 -0.96 32.48 15.00
C THR A 55 -1.01 33.55 13.92
N ARG A 56 -0.20 33.43 12.87
CA ARG A 56 -0.35 34.29 11.68
C ARG A 56 -1.76 34.10 11.12
N GLU A 57 -2.60 35.12 11.21
CA GLU A 57 -3.92 35.10 10.58
C GLU A 57 -3.77 35.35 9.08
N PHE A 58 -3.31 34.33 8.34
CA PHE A 58 -3.15 34.41 6.89
C PHE A 58 -4.44 34.81 6.17
N GLY A 59 -5.60 34.50 6.74
CA GLY A 59 -6.90 34.99 6.27
C GLY A 59 -6.99 36.51 6.14
N LYS A 60 -6.35 37.26 7.06
CA LYS A 60 -6.31 38.73 7.01
C LYS A 60 -5.23 39.27 6.08
N LEU A 61 -4.12 38.56 5.94
CA LEU A 61 -2.98 39.00 5.12
C LEU A 61 -3.18 38.70 3.63
N TYR A 62 -3.66 37.51 3.31
CA TYR A 62 -3.69 36.96 1.94
C TYR A 62 -5.08 36.48 1.51
N GLY A 63 -6.11 36.68 2.34
CA GLY A 63 -7.48 36.26 2.03
C GLY A 63 -7.80 34.81 2.42
N PRO A 64 -9.05 34.37 2.16
CA PRO A 64 -9.48 33.01 2.45
C PRO A 64 -8.67 31.99 1.65
N ALA A 65 -8.59 30.76 2.15
CA ALA A 65 -8.00 29.66 1.40
C ALA A 65 -9.04 29.13 0.40
N GLU A 66 -8.67 29.07 -0.87
CA GLU A 66 -9.50 28.64 -2.00
C GLU A 66 -8.75 27.54 -2.80
N PRO A 67 -9.23 26.29 -2.73
CA PRO A 67 -8.66 25.19 -3.51
C PRO A 67 -8.79 25.47 -5.00
N HIS A 68 -7.70 25.32 -5.75
CA HIS A 68 -7.67 25.57 -7.19
C HIS A 68 -6.64 24.71 -7.89
N GLU A 69 -6.90 24.39 -9.15
CA GLU A 69 -6.00 23.64 -10.03
C GLU A 69 -4.87 24.56 -10.54
N ARG A 70 -3.63 24.07 -10.63
CA ARG A 70 -2.45 24.87 -11.05
C ARG A 70 -1.99 24.61 -12.49
N ALA A 71 -2.75 23.77 -13.20
CA ALA A 71 -2.47 23.46 -14.60
C ALA A 71 -2.69 24.70 -15.49
N VAL A 72 -1.64 25.14 -16.18
CA VAL A 72 -1.67 26.22 -17.18
C VAL A 72 -1.53 25.65 -18.59
N ALA A 73 -2.09 26.36 -19.58
CA ALA A 73 -1.99 25.96 -20.98
C ALA A 73 -0.58 26.20 -21.55
N VAL A 74 0.06 27.30 -21.13
CA VAL A 74 1.40 27.71 -21.56
C VAL A 74 2.12 28.23 -20.32
N LEU A 75 3.37 27.79 -20.13
CA LEU A 75 4.21 28.29 -19.06
C LEU A 75 4.69 29.72 -19.39
N PRO A 76 4.59 30.70 -18.48
CA PRO A 76 5.14 32.02 -18.70
C PRO A 76 6.65 32.00 -18.95
N ALA A 77 7.14 32.96 -19.74
CA ALA A 77 8.55 33.01 -20.08
C ALA A 77 9.41 33.29 -18.83
N GLY A 78 10.37 32.42 -18.55
CA GLY A 78 11.25 32.53 -17.37
C GLY A 78 10.71 31.85 -16.11
N ASP A 79 9.52 31.25 -16.17
CA ASP A 79 9.01 30.41 -15.08
C ASP A 79 9.68 29.04 -15.08
N THR A 80 9.79 28.47 -13.87
CA THR A 80 10.42 27.17 -13.64
C THR A 80 9.51 26.07 -14.15
N ASP A 81 10.00 25.22 -15.05
CA ASP A 81 9.20 24.14 -15.62
C ASP A 81 9.13 22.92 -14.68
N TYR A 82 7.92 22.51 -14.33
CA TYR A 82 7.71 21.38 -13.43
C TYR A 82 8.29 20.07 -13.98
N TRP A 83 8.12 19.78 -15.27
CA TRP A 83 8.45 18.48 -15.84
C TRP A 83 9.95 18.27 -16.00
N THR A 84 10.67 19.31 -16.38
CA THR A 84 12.08 19.25 -16.74
C THR A 84 13.02 19.73 -15.63
N GLU A 85 12.57 20.61 -14.72
CA GLU A 85 13.42 21.17 -13.66
C GLU A 85 13.02 20.66 -12.27
N VAL A 86 11.72 20.64 -11.93
CA VAL A 86 11.24 20.31 -10.56
C VAL A 86 11.14 18.81 -10.34
N LYS A 87 10.44 18.10 -11.23
CA LYS A 87 10.15 16.66 -11.12
C LYS A 87 11.44 15.85 -10.94
N PRO A 88 12.53 16.06 -11.71
CA PRO A 88 13.77 15.31 -11.49
C PRO A 88 14.35 15.47 -10.09
N ILE A 89 14.23 16.65 -9.48
CA ILE A 89 14.70 16.88 -8.10
C ILE A 89 13.82 16.10 -7.12
N LEU A 90 12.49 16.19 -7.26
CA LEU A 90 11.56 15.45 -6.39
C LEU A 90 11.80 13.94 -6.49
N GLU A 91 12.00 13.40 -7.69
CA GLU A 91 12.27 11.99 -7.91
C GLU A 91 13.58 11.52 -7.26
N ASN A 92 14.66 12.31 -7.40
CA ASN A 92 15.97 11.95 -6.85
C ASN A 92 16.09 12.17 -5.33
N ARG A 93 15.31 13.09 -4.75
CA ARG A 93 15.50 13.54 -3.36
C ARG A 93 14.35 13.20 -2.43
N CYS A 94 13.12 13.18 -2.94
CA CYS A 94 11.91 13.18 -2.10
C CYS A 94 11.08 11.89 -2.24
N VAL A 95 10.98 11.33 -3.45
CA VAL A 95 10.09 10.21 -3.75
C VAL A 95 10.44 8.94 -2.96
N VAL A 96 11.70 8.72 -2.60
CA VAL A 96 12.12 7.57 -1.77
C VAL A 96 11.34 7.51 -0.43
N CYS A 97 11.04 8.67 0.16
CA CYS A 97 10.26 8.80 1.39
C CYS A 97 8.77 9.06 1.12
N HIS A 98 8.42 9.67 -0.02
CA HIS A 98 7.08 10.16 -0.33
C HIS A 98 6.38 9.39 -1.48
N GLY A 99 6.88 8.23 -1.86
CA GLY A 99 6.35 7.45 -2.99
C GLY A 99 5.22 6.49 -2.63
N CYS A 100 5.11 6.06 -1.37
CA CYS A 100 4.25 4.94 -0.97
C CYS A 100 3.32 5.27 0.22
N TYR A 101 2.47 4.36 0.66
CA TYR A 101 1.55 4.57 1.79
C TYR A 101 2.24 4.78 3.13
N ASP A 102 3.54 4.51 3.20
CA ASP A 102 4.43 4.84 4.32
C ASP A 102 4.88 6.31 4.31
N ALA A 103 4.45 7.09 3.31
CA ALA A 103 4.79 8.50 3.21
C ALA A 103 4.30 9.28 4.45
N PRO A 104 5.18 10.06 5.11
CA PRO A 104 4.81 10.88 6.25
C PRO A 104 3.64 11.81 5.90
N CYS A 105 2.65 11.86 6.79
CA CYS A 105 1.43 12.65 6.64
C CYS A 105 0.67 12.37 5.33
N GLN A 106 0.79 11.15 4.78
CA GLN A 106 0.30 10.79 3.45
C GLN A 106 0.75 11.72 2.31
N LEU A 107 1.76 12.57 2.50
CA LEU A 107 2.19 13.51 1.49
C LEU A 107 2.89 12.76 0.37
N LYS A 108 2.36 12.81 -0.84
CA LYS A 108 2.90 12.10 -2.01
C LYS A 108 3.57 13.08 -2.94
N LEU A 109 4.85 12.84 -3.23
CA LEU A 109 5.65 13.71 -4.10
C LEU A 109 6.01 13.02 -5.42
N SER A 110 5.40 11.87 -5.71
CA SER A 110 5.59 11.08 -6.93
C SER A 110 4.78 11.60 -8.12
N SER A 111 3.89 12.58 -7.93
CA SER A 111 3.15 13.25 -8.99
C SER A 111 2.72 14.65 -8.54
N ILE A 112 2.42 15.53 -9.50
CA ILE A 112 1.94 16.88 -9.19
C ILE A 112 0.59 16.84 -8.46
N GLU A 113 -0.27 15.90 -8.83
CA GLU A 113 -1.56 15.67 -8.16
C GLU A 113 -1.37 15.21 -6.71
N GLY A 114 -0.29 14.49 -6.41
CA GLY A 114 0.07 14.12 -5.04
C GLY A 114 0.47 15.33 -4.19
N ILE A 115 1.18 16.29 -4.80
CA ILE A 115 1.57 17.55 -4.16
C ILE A 115 0.32 18.41 -3.93
N GLU A 116 -0.53 18.56 -4.94
CA GLU A 116 -1.77 19.35 -4.87
C GLU A 116 -2.78 18.76 -3.88
N ARG A 117 -2.89 17.43 -3.82
CA ARG A 117 -3.65 16.74 -2.77
C ARG A 117 -3.23 17.20 -1.38
N GLY A 118 -1.93 17.36 -1.15
CA GLY A 118 -1.36 17.83 0.11
C GLY A 118 -1.20 16.74 1.16
N GLY A 119 -1.24 17.13 2.43
CA GLY A 119 -0.99 16.26 3.58
C GLY A 119 -2.27 15.88 4.34
N SER A 120 -2.19 14.83 5.13
CA SER A 120 -3.24 14.39 6.06
C SER A 120 -2.62 13.83 7.33
N LYS A 121 -3.30 14.06 8.47
CA LYS A 121 -2.93 13.45 9.75
C LYS A 121 -3.43 12.01 9.88
N ALA A 122 -4.32 11.59 8.99
CA ALA A 122 -4.79 10.22 8.98
C ALA A 122 -3.61 9.30 8.62
N GLU A 123 -3.33 8.32 9.46
CA GLU A 123 -2.39 7.27 9.10
C GLU A 123 -3.04 6.32 8.09
N VAL A 124 -2.25 5.61 7.29
CA VAL A 124 -2.72 4.52 6.42
C VAL A 124 -2.44 3.17 7.07
N TYR A 125 -1.20 2.94 7.52
CA TYR A 125 -0.83 1.82 8.37
C TYR A 125 -1.12 2.13 9.85
N ALA A 126 -2.33 1.86 10.33
CA ALA A 126 -2.66 2.04 11.75
C ALA A 126 -3.52 0.91 12.32
N THR A 127 -3.48 0.79 13.64
CA THR A 127 -4.32 -0.14 14.39
C THR A 127 -5.70 0.50 14.62
N ARG A 128 -6.71 0.07 13.85
CA ARG A 128 -8.07 0.64 13.89
C ARG A 128 -9.13 -0.41 14.20
N ILE A 129 -10.20 0.01 14.85
CA ILE A 129 -11.37 -0.84 15.13
C ILE A 129 -12.26 -0.99 13.89
N ARG A 130 -12.35 0.07 13.07
CA ARG A 130 -13.15 0.11 11.85
C ARG A 130 -12.27 0.45 10.65
N GLU A 131 -12.73 0.06 9.47
CA GLU A 131 -12.14 0.42 8.19
C GLU A 131 -12.09 1.94 8.00
N ALA A 132 -10.96 2.43 7.48
CA ALA A 132 -10.81 3.80 7.03
C ALA A 132 -11.34 3.98 5.60
N GLN A 133 -11.71 5.21 5.24
CA GLN A 133 -12.00 5.55 3.85
C GLN A 133 -10.71 5.52 3.02
N PRO A 134 -10.70 4.90 1.83
CA PRO A 134 -9.55 4.93 0.94
C PRO A 134 -9.19 6.34 0.47
N THR A 135 -7.89 6.56 0.29
CA THR A 135 -7.26 7.83 -0.12
C THR A 135 -6.18 7.62 -1.20
N ARG A 136 -6.47 6.76 -2.19
CA ARG A 136 -5.65 6.45 -3.36
C ARG A 136 -5.67 7.59 -4.35
N ILE A 137 -4.49 8.03 -4.79
CA ILE A 137 -4.36 9.10 -5.79
C ILE A 137 -4.93 8.58 -7.12
N PHE A 138 -5.62 9.44 -7.86
CA PHE A 138 -6.28 9.15 -9.15
C PHE A 138 -7.50 8.22 -9.09
N GLU A 139 -7.89 7.76 -7.91
CA GLU A 139 -9.04 6.87 -7.72
C GLU A 139 -10.08 7.50 -6.80
N ASP A 140 -9.69 7.89 -5.57
CA ASP A 140 -10.69 8.24 -4.56
C ASP A 140 -11.13 9.73 -4.64
N ALA A 141 -10.37 10.59 -5.32
CA ALA A 141 -10.76 11.95 -5.71
C ALA A 141 -9.92 12.46 -6.91
N HIS A 142 -10.52 13.34 -7.72
CA HIS A 142 -9.96 13.81 -9.00
C HIS A 142 -9.79 15.33 -9.11
N SER A 143 -9.91 16.07 -8.01
CA SER A 143 -9.70 17.53 -7.96
C SER A 143 -9.13 17.97 -6.62
N VAL A 144 -8.49 19.14 -6.59
CA VAL A 144 -7.94 19.71 -5.34
C VAL A 144 -9.05 19.90 -4.30
N ALA A 145 -10.21 20.41 -4.71
CA ALA A 145 -11.36 20.60 -3.83
C ALA A 145 -11.87 19.27 -3.23
N GLY A 146 -11.95 18.21 -4.03
CA GLY A 146 -12.38 16.88 -3.55
C GLY A 146 -11.43 16.30 -2.48
N TRP A 147 -10.13 16.61 -2.56
CA TRP A 147 -9.18 16.22 -1.51
C TRP A 147 -9.36 17.01 -0.21
N ARG A 148 -9.73 18.29 -0.29
CA ARG A 148 -10.03 19.12 0.88
C ARG A 148 -11.29 18.63 1.60
N GLU A 149 -12.31 18.21 0.86
CA GLU A 149 -13.52 17.57 1.42
C GLU A 149 -13.19 16.26 2.17
N LYS A 150 -12.17 15.53 1.72
CA LYS A 150 -11.62 14.35 2.41
C LYS A 150 -10.69 14.68 3.59
N GLY A 151 -10.53 15.95 3.94
CA GLY A 151 -9.74 16.40 5.09
C GLY A 151 -8.24 16.48 4.86
N PHE A 152 -7.77 16.46 3.61
CA PHE A 152 -6.39 16.80 3.30
C PHE A 152 -6.18 18.31 3.40
N TYR A 153 -5.04 18.75 3.93
CA TYR A 153 -4.65 20.16 4.00
C TYR A 153 -3.59 20.48 2.95
N PRO A 154 -3.59 21.70 2.40
CA PRO A 154 -2.65 22.08 1.36
C PRO A 154 -1.21 22.15 1.89
N VAL A 155 -0.25 21.75 1.05
CA VAL A 155 1.18 21.99 1.29
C VAL A 155 1.74 23.12 0.44
N LEU A 156 0.96 23.60 -0.53
CA LEU A 156 1.18 24.78 -1.35
C LEU A 156 0.23 25.90 -0.91
N ASN A 157 0.48 27.14 -1.30
CA ASN A 157 -0.38 28.27 -0.92
C ASN A 157 -1.71 28.24 -1.69
N GLU A 158 -2.85 28.18 -0.99
CA GLU A 158 -4.20 28.27 -1.58
C GLU A 158 -4.87 29.65 -1.36
N ARG A 159 -4.12 30.67 -0.96
CA ARG A 159 -4.64 32.03 -0.75
C ARG A 159 -4.29 32.90 -1.96
N ALA A 160 -4.23 34.23 -1.80
CA ALA A 160 -3.76 35.13 -2.84
C ALA A 160 -2.46 34.62 -3.49
N ASP A 161 -2.45 34.50 -4.82
CA ASP A 161 -1.30 34.04 -5.59
C ASP A 161 -0.31 35.20 -5.80
N THR A 162 0.50 35.44 -4.78
CA THR A 162 1.58 36.43 -4.78
C THR A 162 2.85 35.78 -4.26
N PRO A 163 4.05 36.22 -4.69
CA PRO A 163 5.31 35.64 -4.22
C PRO A 163 5.42 35.58 -2.69
N ASP A 164 4.99 36.62 -1.98
CA ASP A 164 5.00 36.64 -0.51
C ASP A 164 4.09 35.57 0.09
N ALA A 165 2.83 35.50 -0.37
CA ALA A 165 1.88 34.50 0.10
C ALA A 165 2.33 33.07 -0.24
N ASN A 166 2.89 32.87 -1.43
CA ASN A 166 3.42 31.59 -1.89
C ASN A 166 4.56 31.09 -1.01
N ARG A 167 5.44 31.98 -0.53
CA ARG A 167 6.51 31.61 0.41
C ARG A 167 6.00 31.39 1.84
N GLU A 168 5.10 32.24 2.32
CA GLU A 168 4.69 32.24 3.73
C GLU A 168 3.60 31.22 4.08
N ALA A 169 2.71 30.93 3.13
CA ALA A 169 1.59 30.00 3.34
C ALA A 169 1.88 28.59 2.78
N SER A 170 2.95 28.40 2.00
CA SER A 170 3.38 27.07 1.55
C SER A 170 4.18 26.34 2.64
N VAL A 171 3.62 25.26 3.16
CA VAL A 171 4.32 24.33 4.07
C VAL A 171 5.57 23.78 3.40
N MET A 172 5.51 23.43 2.11
CA MET A 172 6.63 22.88 1.37
C MET A 172 7.80 23.88 1.27
N TYR A 173 7.52 25.14 0.92
CA TYR A 173 8.56 26.19 0.89
C TYR A 173 9.23 26.33 2.26
N ARG A 174 8.41 26.37 3.31
CA ARG A 174 8.88 26.59 4.68
C ARG A 174 9.66 25.40 5.23
N MET A 175 9.37 24.18 4.82
CA MET A 175 10.17 22.99 5.14
C MET A 175 11.58 23.05 4.52
N LEU A 176 11.69 23.53 3.27
CA LEU A 176 12.97 23.76 2.60
C LEU A 176 13.75 24.89 3.28
N ALA A 177 13.09 26.02 3.57
CA ALA A 177 13.71 27.14 4.27
C ALA A 177 14.15 26.79 5.70
N LEU A 178 13.41 25.92 6.41
CA LEU A 178 13.79 25.46 7.74
C LEU A 178 15.12 24.70 7.71
N LYS A 179 15.31 23.83 6.70
CA LYS A 179 16.55 23.05 6.51
C LYS A 179 17.74 23.95 6.24
N ASP A 180 17.53 24.95 5.39
CA ASP A 180 18.51 25.95 5.00
C ASP A 180 18.99 26.78 6.20
N GLN A 181 18.05 27.23 7.03
CA GLN A 181 18.33 28.06 8.21
C GLN A 181 18.94 27.25 9.36
N ASN A 182 18.70 25.93 9.39
CA ASN A 182 19.12 25.03 10.45
C ASN A 182 19.71 23.75 9.85
N PRO A 183 20.91 23.83 9.24
CA PRO A 183 21.56 22.67 8.65
C PRO A 183 21.86 21.60 9.72
N LEU A 184 21.96 20.35 9.28
CA LEU A 184 22.29 19.26 10.20
C LEU A 184 23.67 19.46 10.82
N PRO A 185 23.86 19.01 12.08
CA PRO A 185 25.18 18.99 12.68
C PRO A 185 26.13 18.10 11.86
N ASP A 186 27.37 18.56 11.69
CA ASP A 186 28.43 17.78 11.04
C ASP A 186 28.97 16.70 12.00
N VAL A 187 28.21 15.62 12.13
CA VAL A 187 28.49 14.47 13.00
C VAL A 187 28.28 13.16 12.25
N LYS A 188 29.02 12.12 12.64
CA LYS A 188 28.93 10.79 12.00
C LYS A 188 27.60 10.09 12.26
N GLN A 189 27.00 10.33 13.42
CA GLN A 189 25.73 9.75 13.82
C GLN A 189 24.85 10.87 14.38
N LEU A 190 23.62 10.95 13.87
CA LEU A 190 22.66 11.93 14.35
C LEU A 190 22.30 11.65 15.82
N PRO A 191 22.09 12.70 16.63
CA PRO A 191 21.65 12.54 18.01
C PRO A 191 20.25 11.92 18.09
N ASP A 192 19.93 11.33 19.25
CA ASP A 192 18.62 10.70 19.54
C ASP A 192 17.41 11.64 19.40
N SER A 193 17.64 12.95 19.22
CA SER A 193 16.59 13.92 18.87
C SER A 193 16.00 13.71 17.47
N PHE A 194 16.62 12.88 16.63
CA PHE A 194 16.04 12.41 15.38
C PHE A 194 15.47 11.01 15.56
N ASP A 195 14.14 10.90 15.48
CA ASP A 195 13.49 9.60 15.43
C ASP A 195 13.51 9.06 13.99
N LEU A 196 14.25 7.97 13.79
CA LEU A 196 14.40 7.25 12.52
C LEU A 196 13.68 5.90 12.53
N SER A 197 12.93 5.60 13.60
CA SER A 197 12.14 4.39 13.69
C SER A 197 11.06 4.36 12.60
N LEU A 198 10.68 3.14 12.20
CA LEU A 198 9.63 2.93 11.20
C LEU A 198 8.24 3.33 11.73
N GLU A 199 8.04 3.32 13.05
CA GLU A 199 6.77 3.59 13.74
C GLU A 199 6.76 4.94 14.46
N ARG A 200 7.60 5.90 14.03
CA ARG A 200 7.66 7.22 14.65
C ARG A 200 6.31 7.94 14.58
N ASP A 201 6.01 8.72 15.62
CA ASP A 201 4.87 9.64 15.61
C ASP A 201 5.05 10.69 14.51
N GLN A 202 4.00 10.89 13.71
CA GLN A 202 4.04 11.84 12.59
C GLN A 202 3.71 13.26 13.05
N SER A 203 4.56 14.23 12.70
CA SER A 203 4.33 15.65 12.96
C SER A 203 3.85 16.35 11.68
N CYS A 204 2.53 16.44 11.55
CA CYS A 204 1.84 16.89 10.34
C CYS A 204 1.35 18.34 10.45
N ALA A 205 2.29 19.27 10.29
CA ALA A 205 2.02 20.70 10.35
C ALA A 205 1.29 21.20 9.07
N ALA A 206 0.32 22.08 9.26
CA ALA A 206 -0.36 22.85 8.21
C ALA A 206 0.16 24.31 8.22
N ASP A 207 -0.34 25.15 7.31
CA ASP A 207 0.09 26.55 7.16
C ASP A 207 0.00 27.33 8.49
N ASP A 208 -1.12 27.20 9.20
CA ASP A 208 -1.44 27.88 10.45
C ASP A 208 -0.66 27.37 11.68
N THR A 209 -0.17 26.13 11.64
CA THR A 209 0.47 25.43 12.77
C THR A 209 1.98 25.30 12.60
N PHE A 210 2.52 25.69 11.45
CA PHE A 210 3.94 25.54 11.14
C PHE A 210 4.86 26.35 12.07
N ASP A 211 4.45 27.54 12.52
CA ASP A 211 5.24 28.36 13.46
C ASP A 211 5.45 27.68 14.83
N LYS A 212 4.51 26.81 15.21
CA LYS A 212 4.65 25.96 16.40
C LYS A 212 5.61 24.80 16.10
N PHE A 213 5.45 24.16 14.95
CA PHE A 213 6.31 23.06 14.50
C PHE A 213 7.79 23.44 14.49
N THR A 214 8.16 24.60 13.93
CA THR A 214 9.57 25.01 13.86
C THR A 214 10.21 25.29 15.22
N LYS A 215 9.42 25.71 16.22
CA LYS A 215 9.89 25.92 17.59
C LYS A 215 10.15 24.60 18.31
N GLU A 216 9.28 23.61 18.08
CA GLU A 216 9.39 22.28 18.69
C GLU A 216 10.44 21.41 17.97
N HIS A 217 10.60 21.60 16.66
CA HIS A 217 11.43 20.77 15.79
C HIS A 217 12.32 21.60 14.85
N PRO A 218 13.26 22.41 15.38
CA PRO A 218 14.05 23.35 14.57
C PRO A 218 14.96 22.67 13.53
N LEU A 219 15.38 21.43 13.77
CA LEU A 219 16.28 20.67 12.87
C LEU A 219 15.53 19.73 11.90
N TRP A 220 14.19 19.75 11.89
CA TRP A 220 13.37 18.80 11.13
C TRP A 220 12.96 19.32 9.73
N GLY A 221 13.73 20.26 9.17
CA GLY A 221 13.58 20.69 7.79
C GLY A 221 13.83 19.54 6.79
N MET A 222 13.26 19.66 5.59
CA MET A 222 13.37 18.63 4.56
C MET A 222 14.61 18.85 3.67
N PRO A 223 15.35 17.79 3.29
CA PRO A 223 15.12 16.38 3.61
C PRO A 223 15.37 16.05 5.10
N TYR A 224 14.41 15.35 5.73
CA TYR A 224 14.49 15.00 7.14
C TYR A 224 15.61 14.01 7.40
N ALA A 225 16.44 14.29 8.41
CA ALA A 225 17.58 13.47 8.82
C ALA A 225 18.63 13.15 7.73
N LEU A 226 18.59 13.88 6.61
CA LEU A 226 19.58 13.82 5.53
C LEU A 226 20.21 15.20 5.34
N PRO A 227 21.39 15.33 4.71
CA PRO A 227 21.95 16.63 4.36
C PRO A 227 20.97 17.51 3.58
N GLY A 228 21.18 18.83 3.63
CA GLY A 228 20.42 19.76 2.80
C GLY A 228 20.57 19.46 1.30
N LEU A 229 19.63 19.94 0.50
CA LEU A 229 19.75 19.86 -0.96
C LEU A 229 20.92 20.75 -1.43
N PRO A 230 21.56 20.42 -2.56
CA PRO A 230 22.44 21.37 -3.23
C PRO A 230 21.70 22.70 -3.50
N ASP A 231 22.37 23.84 -3.31
CA ASP A 231 21.76 25.17 -3.43
C ASP A 231 20.99 25.35 -4.75
N ALA A 232 21.54 24.88 -5.86
CA ALA A 232 20.91 24.97 -7.18
C ALA A 232 19.58 24.18 -7.25
N GLU A 233 19.51 22.98 -6.67
CA GLU A 233 18.27 22.19 -6.63
C GLU A 233 17.24 22.85 -5.70
N GLN A 234 17.71 23.36 -4.56
CA GLN A 234 16.86 24.06 -3.60
C GLN A 234 16.25 25.33 -4.18
N ASP A 235 17.03 26.11 -4.92
CA ASP A 235 16.57 27.33 -5.59
C ASP A 235 15.51 27.05 -6.65
N VAL A 236 15.65 25.96 -7.41
CA VAL A 236 14.63 25.52 -8.38
C VAL A 236 13.30 25.23 -7.67
N LEU A 237 13.32 24.43 -6.59
CA LEU A 237 12.10 24.11 -5.84
C LEU A 237 11.48 25.35 -5.20
N LYS A 238 12.28 26.20 -4.54
CA LYS A 238 11.81 27.42 -3.89
C LYS A 238 11.22 28.41 -4.91
N ARG A 239 11.88 28.60 -6.05
CA ARG A 239 11.42 29.50 -7.13
C ARG A 239 10.12 29.01 -7.75
N TRP A 240 10.02 27.73 -8.07
CA TRP A 240 8.81 27.13 -8.59
C TRP A 240 7.61 27.34 -7.64
N ILE A 241 7.80 27.12 -6.33
CA ILE A 241 6.75 27.36 -5.35
C ILE A 241 6.39 28.84 -5.25
N GLU A 242 7.38 29.74 -5.24
CA GLU A 242 7.18 31.19 -5.23
C GLU A 242 6.39 31.69 -6.45
N GLN A 243 6.60 31.06 -7.61
CA GLN A 243 5.88 31.28 -8.87
C GLN A 243 4.46 30.65 -8.90
N GLY A 244 3.94 30.19 -7.77
CA GLY A 244 2.60 29.61 -7.66
C GLY A 244 2.52 28.11 -7.90
N ALA A 245 3.66 27.45 -8.11
CA ALA A 245 3.77 26.01 -8.37
C ALA A 245 2.95 25.55 -9.60
N VAL A 246 2.89 26.39 -10.63
CA VAL A 246 2.19 26.09 -11.89
C VAL A 246 2.90 24.99 -12.69
N TYR A 247 2.14 24.32 -13.55
CA TYR A 247 2.66 23.28 -14.44
C TYR A 247 1.84 23.20 -15.73
N THR A 248 2.44 22.74 -16.82
CA THR A 248 1.71 22.48 -18.07
C THR A 248 1.03 21.11 -18.02
N LYS A 249 -0.09 20.95 -18.75
CA LYS A 249 -0.74 19.65 -18.86
C LYS A 249 0.20 18.61 -19.49
N ARG A 250 0.12 17.36 -19.04
CA ARG A 250 0.88 16.25 -19.63
C ARG A 250 0.56 16.15 -21.14
N PRO A 251 1.57 15.89 -21.99
CA PRO A 251 1.34 15.66 -23.41
C PRO A 251 0.46 14.41 -23.61
N PRO A 252 -0.27 14.33 -24.74
CA PRO A 252 -0.97 13.11 -25.11
C PRO A 252 0.02 11.96 -25.31
N LEU A 253 -0.47 10.74 -25.12
CA LEU A 253 0.31 9.52 -25.35
C LEU A 253 0.71 9.41 -26.83
N ALA A 254 1.92 8.91 -27.10
CA ALA A 254 2.36 8.68 -28.47
C ALA A 254 1.48 7.61 -29.16
N LEU A 255 1.26 7.77 -30.47
CA LEU A 255 0.31 6.94 -31.24
C LEU A 255 0.65 5.45 -31.20
N GLU A 256 1.93 5.09 -31.14
CA GLU A 256 2.38 3.70 -31.04
C GLU A 256 1.85 2.99 -29.79
N TYR A 257 1.84 3.65 -28.63
CA TYR A 257 1.23 3.08 -27.42
C TYR A 257 -0.28 2.97 -27.55
N VAL A 258 -0.94 3.96 -28.17
CA VAL A 258 -2.40 3.95 -28.37
C VAL A 258 -2.81 2.73 -29.21
N GLU A 259 -2.06 2.38 -30.25
CA GLU A 259 -2.34 1.20 -31.07
C GLU A 259 -2.14 -0.12 -30.29
N HIS A 260 -1.08 -0.22 -29.47
CA HIS A 260 -0.87 -1.41 -28.63
C HIS A 260 -1.97 -1.55 -27.58
N ILE A 261 -2.33 -0.46 -26.90
CA ILE A 261 -3.44 -0.42 -25.95
C ILE A 261 -4.72 -0.89 -26.62
N LYS A 262 -5.02 -0.40 -27.82
CA LYS A 262 -6.23 -0.79 -28.56
C LYS A 262 -6.26 -2.28 -28.89
N GLN A 263 -5.13 -2.89 -29.26
CA GLN A 263 -5.04 -4.33 -29.52
C GLN A 263 -5.31 -5.14 -28.25
N TRP A 264 -4.69 -4.76 -27.15
CA TRP A 264 -4.90 -5.43 -25.86
C TRP A 264 -6.30 -5.23 -25.31
N GLU A 265 -6.85 -4.02 -25.40
CA GLU A 265 -8.23 -3.72 -25.02
C GLU A 265 -9.24 -4.51 -25.87
N ALA A 266 -8.97 -4.73 -27.16
CA ALA A 266 -9.83 -5.58 -27.98
C ALA A 266 -9.83 -7.04 -27.50
N PHE A 267 -8.67 -7.57 -27.09
CA PHE A 267 -8.55 -8.92 -26.56
C PHE A 267 -9.29 -9.09 -25.21
N ILE A 268 -9.09 -8.17 -24.26
CA ILE A 268 -9.69 -8.27 -22.91
C ILE A 268 -11.12 -7.74 -22.80
N ASN A 269 -11.79 -7.42 -23.91
CA ASN A 269 -13.17 -6.93 -23.91
C ASN A 269 -14.09 -7.66 -24.90
N GLY A 270 -13.80 -8.92 -25.22
CA GLY A 270 -14.71 -9.77 -26.00
C GLY A 270 -16.10 -9.90 -25.35
N ASP A 271 -17.12 -10.08 -26.18
CA ASP A 271 -18.54 -10.01 -25.76
C ASP A 271 -19.07 -11.33 -25.17
N SER A 272 -18.44 -12.47 -25.46
CA SER A 272 -18.92 -13.77 -24.95
C SER A 272 -18.72 -13.88 -23.44
N LEU A 273 -19.61 -14.62 -22.73
CA LEU A 273 -19.50 -14.84 -21.28
C LEU A 273 -18.10 -15.36 -20.88
N LYS A 274 -17.53 -16.25 -21.71
CA LYS A 274 -16.17 -16.76 -21.55
C LYS A 274 -15.15 -15.62 -21.52
N GLU A 275 -15.13 -14.77 -22.54
CA GLU A 275 -14.18 -13.66 -22.62
C GLU A 275 -14.37 -12.66 -21.47
N GLN A 276 -15.62 -12.38 -21.03
CA GLN A 276 -15.85 -11.50 -19.89
C GLN A 276 -15.31 -12.10 -18.57
N LEU A 277 -15.48 -13.42 -18.38
CA LEU A 277 -14.97 -14.13 -17.21
C LEU A 277 -13.43 -14.14 -17.19
N VAL A 278 -12.80 -14.40 -18.34
CA VAL A 278 -11.35 -14.35 -18.51
C VAL A 278 -10.81 -12.96 -18.22
N ALA A 279 -11.44 -11.91 -18.76
CA ALA A 279 -11.01 -10.54 -18.51
C ALA A 279 -11.12 -10.14 -17.03
N ARG A 280 -12.16 -10.62 -16.33
CA ARG A 280 -12.29 -10.49 -14.87
C ARG A 280 -11.14 -11.19 -14.14
N TYR A 281 -10.83 -12.44 -14.50
CA TYR A 281 -9.73 -13.18 -13.90
C TYR A 281 -8.38 -12.46 -14.09
N LEU A 282 -8.09 -12.01 -15.31
CA LEU A 282 -6.87 -11.25 -15.63
C LEU A 282 -6.78 -9.94 -14.84
N PHE A 283 -7.88 -9.18 -14.74
CA PHE A 283 -7.91 -7.95 -13.95
C PHE A 283 -7.65 -8.19 -12.47
N GLU A 284 -8.34 -9.16 -11.86
CA GLU A 284 -8.16 -9.49 -10.43
C GLU A 284 -6.73 -9.95 -10.10
N HIS A 285 -5.97 -10.40 -11.10
CA HIS A 285 -4.55 -10.80 -10.97
C HIS A 285 -3.54 -9.73 -11.39
N LEU A 286 -3.93 -8.71 -12.15
CA LEU A 286 -3.01 -7.75 -12.77
C LEU A 286 -3.31 -6.27 -12.48
N TYR A 287 -4.36 -5.94 -11.71
CA TYR A 287 -4.74 -4.54 -11.43
C TYR A 287 -3.66 -3.69 -10.72
N PHE A 288 -2.66 -4.32 -10.10
CA PHE A 288 -1.52 -3.67 -9.46
C PHE A 288 -0.24 -3.71 -10.31
N ALA A 289 -0.29 -4.38 -11.47
CA ALA A 289 0.85 -4.55 -12.34
C ALA A 289 1.21 -3.23 -13.06
N HIS A 290 2.50 -3.03 -13.28
CA HIS A 290 3.01 -2.03 -14.21
C HIS A 290 3.23 -2.70 -15.57
N LEU A 291 2.20 -2.65 -16.40
CA LEU A 291 2.17 -3.20 -17.74
C LEU A 291 3.14 -2.42 -18.64
N TYR A 292 3.89 -3.11 -19.49
CA TYR A 292 4.78 -2.48 -20.47
C TYR A 292 4.81 -3.26 -21.79
N PHE A 293 5.08 -2.57 -22.89
CA PHE A 293 5.18 -3.14 -24.23
C PHE A 293 6.66 -3.24 -24.63
N PRO A 294 7.27 -4.44 -24.66
CA PRO A 294 8.71 -4.60 -24.84
C PRO A 294 9.22 -4.15 -26.21
N ASP A 295 8.34 -4.09 -27.22
CA ASP A 295 8.67 -3.64 -28.57
C ASP A 295 8.67 -2.11 -28.71
N LEU A 296 8.21 -1.40 -27.67
CA LEU A 296 8.26 0.05 -27.56
C LEU A 296 9.39 0.48 -26.61
N ASP A 297 9.63 1.78 -26.57
CA ASP A 297 10.47 2.40 -25.55
C ASP A 297 9.94 2.06 -24.14
N ASN A 298 10.75 1.41 -23.29
CA ASN A 298 10.37 1.02 -21.92
C ASN A 298 10.33 2.23 -20.94
N GLN A 299 10.00 3.42 -21.43
CA GLN A 299 9.86 4.64 -20.63
C GLN A 299 8.44 4.85 -20.07
N ALA A 300 7.44 4.14 -20.58
CA ALA A 300 6.06 4.24 -20.10
C ALA A 300 5.56 2.92 -19.52
N PHE A 301 4.88 3.01 -18.38
CA PHE A 301 4.16 1.91 -17.76
C PHE A 301 2.67 2.23 -17.71
N PHE A 302 1.86 1.18 -17.73
CA PHE A 302 0.41 1.25 -17.75
C PHE A 302 -0.19 0.37 -16.66
N THR A 303 -1.46 0.59 -16.37
CA THR A 303 -2.23 -0.26 -15.47
C THR A 303 -3.55 -0.59 -16.14
N VAL A 304 -4.08 -1.78 -15.85
CA VAL A 304 -5.45 -2.15 -16.23
C VAL A 304 -6.41 -1.60 -15.17
N VAL A 305 -7.52 -1.03 -15.61
CA VAL A 305 -8.61 -0.50 -14.78
C VAL A 305 -9.96 -0.98 -15.27
N ARG A 306 -10.96 -0.94 -14.40
CA ARG A 306 -12.36 -1.15 -14.79
C ARG A 306 -12.99 0.18 -15.21
N SER A 307 -13.79 0.14 -16.26
CA SER A 307 -14.48 1.27 -16.87
C SER A 307 -15.95 0.95 -17.14
N ALA A 308 -16.82 1.94 -16.95
CA ALA A 308 -18.22 1.86 -17.36
C ALA A 308 -18.39 2.02 -18.88
N THR A 309 -17.41 2.64 -19.55
CA THR A 309 -17.41 2.92 -21.00
C THR A 309 -16.46 1.99 -21.78
N PRO A 310 -16.83 1.60 -23.02
CA PRO A 310 -16.06 0.69 -23.86
C PRO A 310 -14.79 1.31 -24.46
N PRO A 311 -13.88 0.50 -25.02
CA PRO A 311 -12.78 0.97 -25.87
C PRO A 311 -13.24 1.92 -26.97
N GLY A 312 -12.52 3.03 -27.16
CA GLY A 312 -12.89 4.11 -28.09
C GLY A 312 -13.59 5.30 -27.44
N GLU A 313 -14.09 5.16 -26.21
CA GLU A 313 -14.64 6.24 -25.41
C GLU A 313 -13.68 6.64 -24.27
N PRO A 314 -13.80 7.88 -23.73
CA PRO A 314 -13.08 8.27 -22.52
C PRO A 314 -13.36 7.31 -21.36
N ILE A 315 -12.32 6.94 -20.61
CA ILE A 315 -12.43 6.00 -19.48
C ILE A 315 -13.30 6.63 -18.38
N GLU A 316 -14.42 5.97 -18.05
CA GLU A 316 -15.20 6.26 -16.85
C GLU A 316 -14.85 5.26 -15.76
N LEU A 317 -13.88 5.65 -14.92
CA LEU A 317 -13.24 4.76 -13.95
C LEU A 317 -14.23 4.20 -12.91
N ILE A 318 -14.22 2.87 -12.74
CA ILE A 318 -14.96 2.17 -11.69
C ILE A 318 -14.01 1.89 -10.52
N VAL A 319 -14.12 2.69 -9.47
CA VAL A 319 -13.30 2.59 -8.26
C VAL A 319 -14.06 1.86 -7.15
N THR A 320 -13.52 0.73 -6.72
CA THR A 320 -13.99 0.01 -5.53
C THR A 320 -12.84 -0.22 -4.55
N ARG A 321 -13.14 -0.76 -3.37
CA ARG A 321 -12.12 -1.04 -2.34
C ARG A 321 -11.25 -2.22 -2.72
N ARG A 322 -11.85 -3.27 -3.31
CA ARG A 322 -11.18 -4.47 -3.82
C ARG A 322 -11.51 -4.70 -5.30
N PRO A 323 -10.62 -5.30 -6.10
CA PRO A 323 -10.82 -5.51 -7.53
C PRO A 323 -12.07 -6.35 -7.86
N TYR A 324 -12.50 -7.22 -6.94
CA TYR A 324 -13.66 -8.08 -7.08
C TYR A 324 -14.94 -7.54 -6.42
N ASP A 325 -14.93 -6.32 -5.87
CA ASP A 325 -16.16 -5.71 -5.35
C ASP A 325 -17.09 -5.32 -6.50
N ASP A 326 -18.40 -5.27 -6.21
CA ASP A 326 -19.46 -4.93 -7.16
C ASP A 326 -19.16 -3.63 -7.92
N PRO A 327 -19.05 -3.68 -9.26
CA PRO A 327 -18.75 -2.52 -10.09
C PRO A 327 -19.92 -1.54 -10.23
N GLY A 328 -21.15 -1.92 -9.84
CA GLY A 328 -22.34 -1.06 -9.92
C GLY A 328 -22.85 -0.81 -11.34
N VAL A 329 -22.39 -1.59 -12.32
CA VAL A 329 -22.81 -1.52 -13.73
C VAL A 329 -23.10 -2.91 -14.27
N GLU A 330 -23.92 -2.99 -15.31
CA GLU A 330 -24.27 -4.27 -15.96
C GLU A 330 -23.09 -4.88 -16.71
N ARG A 331 -22.29 -4.04 -17.40
CA ARG A 331 -21.12 -4.46 -18.17
C ARG A 331 -19.91 -3.65 -17.73
N VAL A 332 -18.85 -4.36 -17.38
CA VAL A 332 -17.53 -3.79 -17.08
C VAL A 332 -16.65 -3.93 -18.31
N TYR A 333 -15.96 -2.85 -18.66
CA TYR A 333 -14.87 -2.88 -19.63
C TYR A 333 -13.52 -2.76 -18.92
N TYR A 334 -12.52 -3.50 -19.37
CA TYR A 334 -11.15 -3.44 -18.85
C TYR A 334 -10.32 -2.55 -19.77
N ARG A 335 -9.87 -1.41 -19.25
CA ARG A 335 -9.18 -0.37 -20.01
C ARG A 335 -7.74 -0.21 -19.52
N ILE A 336 -6.84 0.19 -20.38
CA ILE A 336 -5.43 0.38 -20.05
C ILE A 336 -5.13 1.87 -20.03
N GLN A 337 -4.60 2.38 -18.90
CA GLN A 337 -4.26 3.78 -18.73
C GLN A 337 -2.80 3.95 -18.24
N PRO A 338 -2.14 5.07 -18.57
CA PRO A 338 -0.76 5.32 -18.15
C PRO A 338 -0.64 5.46 -16.64
N VAL A 339 0.46 4.95 -16.07
CA VAL A 339 0.84 5.22 -14.68
C VAL A 339 1.37 6.65 -14.59
N LEU A 340 0.65 7.50 -13.85
CA LEU A 340 0.93 8.94 -13.79
C LEU A 340 1.92 9.34 -12.67
N SER A 341 2.21 8.42 -11.75
CA SER A 341 3.20 8.58 -10.68
C SER A 341 4.57 8.07 -11.09
N THR A 342 5.61 8.65 -10.50
CA THR A 342 6.97 8.11 -10.55
C THR A 342 6.98 6.65 -10.13
N ILE A 343 7.65 5.82 -10.92
CA ILE A 343 7.89 4.41 -10.61
C ILE A 343 8.85 4.31 -9.43
N VAL A 344 8.46 3.54 -8.40
CA VAL A 344 9.28 3.27 -7.23
C VAL A 344 9.48 1.78 -7.04
N THR A 345 10.70 1.36 -6.72
CA THR A 345 11.05 -0.06 -6.51
C THR A 345 10.17 -0.77 -5.46
N LYS A 346 9.62 0.00 -4.52
CA LYS A 346 8.73 -0.49 -3.45
C LYS A 346 7.45 -1.13 -3.98
N THR A 347 6.88 -0.60 -5.06
CA THR A 347 5.61 -1.07 -5.66
C THR A 347 5.75 -1.44 -7.13
N HIS A 348 6.97 -1.36 -7.69
CA HIS A 348 7.17 -1.66 -9.08
C HIS A 348 7.08 -3.17 -9.35
N MET A 349 5.97 -3.56 -9.99
CA MET A 349 5.67 -4.92 -10.42
C MET A 349 5.54 -4.95 -11.95
N PRO A 350 6.65 -4.94 -12.71
CA PRO A 350 6.60 -4.90 -14.17
C PRO A 350 5.98 -6.18 -14.72
N TYR A 351 5.12 -6.04 -15.72
CA TYR A 351 4.48 -7.17 -16.38
C TYR A 351 4.44 -6.95 -17.90
N ARG A 352 5.09 -7.85 -18.63
CA ARG A 352 5.28 -7.75 -20.08
C ARG A 352 3.95 -7.95 -20.80
N LEU A 353 3.67 -7.14 -21.81
CA LEU A 353 2.55 -7.31 -22.74
C LEU A 353 3.08 -7.35 -24.18
N ASP A 354 3.25 -8.54 -24.73
CA ASP A 354 3.64 -8.78 -26.12
C ASP A 354 2.72 -9.78 -26.84
N GLU A 355 2.89 -9.90 -28.15
CA GLU A 355 2.08 -10.80 -28.98
C GLU A 355 2.17 -12.27 -28.49
N GLN A 356 3.36 -12.71 -28.08
CA GLN A 356 3.57 -14.05 -27.52
C GLN A 356 2.67 -14.29 -26.29
N ARG A 357 2.57 -13.30 -25.40
CA ARG A 357 1.72 -13.40 -24.22
C ARG A 357 0.23 -13.39 -24.55
N MET A 358 -0.18 -12.56 -25.51
CA MET A 358 -1.58 -12.55 -25.96
C MET A 358 -1.96 -13.92 -26.52
N GLN A 359 -1.13 -14.52 -27.37
CA GLN A 359 -1.34 -15.87 -27.90
C GLN A 359 -1.35 -16.94 -26.80
N ARG A 360 -0.46 -16.81 -25.79
CA ARG A 360 -0.45 -17.71 -24.64
C ARG A 360 -1.77 -17.64 -23.85
N TRP A 361 -2.29 -16.44 -23.59
CA TRP A 361 -3.56 -16.28 -22.89
C TRP A 361 -4.76 -16.73 -23.72
N GLN A 362 -4.74 -16.47 -25.04
CA GLN A 362 -5.73 -17.02 -25.97
C GLN A 362 -5.78 -18.55 -25.89
N SER A 363 -4.62 -19.21 -25.94
CA SER A 363 -4.52 -20.67 -25.85
C SER A 363 -4.98 -21.20 -24.50
N LEU A 364 -4.58 -20.57 -23.38
CA LEU A 364 -4.95 -21.04 -22.05
C LEU A 364 -6.44 -20.87 -21.77
N PHE A 365 -7.04 -19.78 -22.22
CA PHE A 365 -8.35 -19.37 -21.72
C PHE A 365 -9.46 -19.29 -22.75
N VAL A 366 -9.17 -19.01 -24.02
CA VAL A 366 -10.22 -18.78 -25.03
C VAL A 366 -10.39 -20.02 -25.92
N ASP A 367 -9.27 -20.58 -26.40
CA ASP A 367 -9.26 -21.75 -27.29
C ASP A 367 -9.54 -23.06 -26.55
N GLU A 368 -9.33 -23.11 -25.23
CA GLU A 368 -9.59 -24.28 -24.39
C GLU A 368 -11.10 -24.66 -24.42
N PRO A 369 -11.46 -25.93 -24.66
CA PRO A 369 -12.83 -26.38 -24.89
C PRO A 369 -13.64 -26.52 -23.58
N TYR A 370 -13.99 -25.39 -22.98
CA TYR A 370 -14.96 -25.29 -21.89
C TYR A 370 -16.07 -24.28 -22.22
N GLU A 371 -17.15 -24.29 -21.46
CA GLU A 371 -18.29 -23.38 -21.61
C GLU A 371 -18.47 -22.56 -20.33
N VAL A 372 -18.82 -21.28 -20.49
CA VAL A 372 -19.23 -20.41 -19.39
C VAL A 372 -20.72 -20.16 -19.54
N THR A 373 -21.51 -20.65 -18.59
CA THR A 373 -22.97 -20.61 -18.66
C THR A 373 -23.55 -19.34 -18.06
N GLN A 374 -22.83 -18.73 -17.10
CA GLN A 374 -23.24 -17.50 -16.43
C GLN A 374 -22.03 -16.76 -15.87
N LEU A 375 -22.15 -15.44 -15.68
CA LEU A 375 -21.11 -14.68 -14.99
C LEU A 375 -21.25 -14.79 -13.47
N PRO A 376 -20.14 -14.93 -12.73
CA PRO A 376 -20.14 -15.06 -11.29
C PRO A 376 -20.60 -13.77 -10.60
N SER A 377 -21.25 -13.94 -9.45
CA SER A 377 -21.72 -12.83 -8.62
C SER A 377 -20.56 -11.99 -8.05
N TYR A 378 -20.83 -10.71 -7.77
CA TYR A 378 -19.95 -9.82 -7.00
C TYR A 378 -20.28 -9.80 -5.49
N VAL A 379 -21.23 -10.62 -5.03
CA VAL A 379 -21.51 -10.77 -3.59
C VAL A 379 -20.25 -11.29 -2.89
N ALA A 380 -19.84 -10.58 -1.82
CA ALA A 380 -18.55 -10.79 -1.15
C ALA A 380 -18.27 -12.24 -0.71
N GLU A 381 -19.30 -12.99 -0.33
CA GLU A 381 -19.18 -14.41 0.04
C GLU A 381 -18.64 -15.28 -1.11
N TYR A 382 -19.00 -14.97 -2.35
CA TYR A 382 -18.55 -15.67 -3.54
C TYR A 382 -17.33 -14.99 -4.17
N ALA A 383 -17.38 -13.67 -4.34
CA ALA A 383 -16.36 -12.90 -5.05
C ALA A 383 -14.98 -12.91 -4.39
N SER A 384 -14.92 -13.12 -3.07
CA SER A 384 -13.66 -13.25 -2.34
C SER A 384 -13.02 -14.65 -2.45
N ASN A 385 -13.73 -15.62 -3.05
CA ASN A 385 -13.27 -16.99 -3.21
C ASN A 385 -13.09 -17.32 -4.72
N PRO A 386 -11.84 -17.42 -5.21
CA PRO A 386 -11.57 -17.67 -6.62
C PRO A 386 -11.98 -19.06 -7.11
N PHE A 387 -12.06 -20.05 -6.22
CA PHE A 387 -12.48 -21.40 -6.58
C PHE A 387 -13.98 -21.52 -6.85
N ILE A 388 -14.77 -20.55 -6.37
CA ILE A 388 -16.21 -20.44 -6.66
C ILE A 388 -16.43 -19.47 -7.80
N THR A 389 -15.73 -18.33 -7.79
CA THR A 389 -15.91 -17.29 -8.79
C THR A 389 -15.50 -17.76 -10.19
N PHE A 390 -14.45 -18.58 -10.29
CA PHE A 390 -13.90 -19.05 -11.56
C PHE A 390 -13.98 -20.58 -11.67
N ASP A 391 -15.02 -21.20 -11.11
CA ASP A 391 -15.22 -22.65 -11.15
C ASP A 391 -15.43 -23.19 -12.58
N GLU A 392 -16.12 -22.42 -13.43
CA GLU A 392 -16.31 -22.74 -14.85
C GLU A 392 -15.01 -22.57 -15.68
N MET A 393 -13.94 -21.98 -15.12
CA MET A 393 -12.64 -21.89 -15.79
C MET A 393 -11.75 -23.09 -15.45
N PRO A 394 -11.11 -23.73 -16.45
CA PRO A 394 -10.21 -24.85 -16.21
C PRO A 394 -9.11 -24.51 -15.21
N THR A 395 -8.98 -25.35 -14.16
CA THR A 395 -7.95 -25.17 -13.13
C THR A 395 -6.54 -25.25 -13.71
N HIS A 396 -6.31 -26.11 -14.70
CA HIS A 396 -5.02 -26.21 -15.40
C HIS A 396 -4.62 -24.88 -16.05
N SER A 397 -5.54 -24.23 -16.77
CA SER A 397 -5.31 -22.92 -17.41
C SER A 397 -4.97 -21.83 -16.41
N ARG A 398 -5.73 -21.75 -15.31
CA ARG A 398 -5.48 -20.80 -14.23
C ARG A 398 -4.13 -21.04 -13.56
N TYR A 399 -3.78 -22.31 -13.32
CA TYR A 399 -2.50 -22.63 -12.70
C TYR A 399 -1.31 -22.31 -13.62
N GLN A 400 -1.39 -22.68 -14.90
CA GLN A 400 -0.39 -22.36 -15.91
C GLN A 400 -0.17 -20.85 -16.04
N PHE A 401 -1.24 -20.04 -16.02
CA PHE A 401 -1.13 -18.58 -15.99
C PHE A 401 -0.30 -18.07 -14.80
N LEU A 402 -0.52 -18.62 -13.60
CA LEU A 402 0.26 -18.23 -12.42
C LEU A 402 1.71 -18.71 -12.47
N LEU A 403 1.96 -19.89 -13.06
CA LEU A 403 3.28 -20.50 -13.20
C LEU A 403 4.13 -19.82 -14.27
N ASP A 404 3.52 -19.38 -15.38
CA ASP A 404 4.18 -18.65 -16.46
C ASP A 404 5.02 -17.48 -15.92
N GLU A 405 4.53 -16.81 -14.87
CA GLU A 405 5.20 -15.71 -14.16
C GLU A 405 5.22 -15.94 -12.63
N ALA A 406 5.63 -17.13 -12.17
CA ALA A 406 5.55 -17.46 -10.74
C ALA A 406 6.36 -16.51 -9.83
N GLN A 407 7.50 -15.98 -10.29
CA GLN A 407 8.24 -14.93 -9.57
C GLN A 407 7.37 -13.69 -9.34
N PHE A 408 6.63 -13.24 -10.36
CA PHE A 408 5.71 -12.11 -10.26
C PHE A 408 4.61 -12.42 -9.24
N THR A 409 3.98 -13.60 -9.34
CA THR A 409 2.92 -14.03 -8.43
C THR A 409 3.39 -14.07 -6.98
N ILE A 410 4.53 -14.69 -6.69
CA ILE A 410 5.09 -14.73 -5.33
C ILE A 410 5.52 -13.35 -4.85
N MET A 411 6.12 -12.52 -5.72
CA MET A 411 6.54 -11.17 -5.36
C MET A 411 5.34 -10.23 -5.09
N ALA A 412 4.18 -10.46 -5.73
CA ALA A 412 2.96 -9.71 -5.47
C ALA A 412 2.50 -9.83 -4.00
N PHE A 413 2.75 -10.97 -3.35
CA PHE A 413 2.43 -11.18 -1.93
C PHE A 413 3.21 -10.23 -1.00
N ILE A 414 4.34 -9.72 -1.49
CA ILE A 414 5.27 -8.87 -0.77
C ILE A 414 5.06 -7.39 -1.15
N LYS A 415 4.89 -7.09 -2.44
CA LYS A 415 4.91 -5.73 -3.01
C LYS A 415 3.60 -5.28 -3.66
N GLY A 416 2.64 -6.17 -3.88
CA GLY A 416 1.49 -5.93 -4.77
C GLY A 416 0.67 -4.71 -4.36
N THR A 417 -0.07 -4.81 -3.26
CA THR A 417 -0.95 -3.71 -2.78
C THR A 417 -0.39 -2.98 -1.56
N VAL A 418 0.83 -3.32 -1.16
CA VAL A 418 1.47 -2.84 0.06
C VAL A 418 2.87 -2.32 -0.18
N CYS A 419 3.23 -1.29 0.56
CA CYS A 419 4.56 -0.70 0.61
C CYS A 419 5.39 -1.23 1.77
N ARG A 420 4.71 -1.64 2.84
CA ARG A 420 5.24 -2.31 4.02
C ARG A 420 4.55 -3.66 4.14
N GLY A 421 5.32 -4.72 4.04
CA GLY A 421 4.81 -6.09 4.00
C GLY A 421 4.78 -6.78 5.36
N GLN A 422 5.11 -6.12 6.48
CA GLN A 422 5.32 -6.78 7.78
C GLN A 422 4.21 -7.77 8.16
N VAL A 423 2.94 -7.51 7.87
CA VAL A 423 1.84 -8.45 8.17
C VAL A 423 2.06 -9.83 7.52
N ALA A 424 2.50 -9.86 6.25
CA ALA A 424 2.81 -11.08 5.51
C ALA A 424 4.26 -11.56 5.72
N LEU A 425 5.21 -10.64 5.89
CA LEU A 425 6.63 -10.97 6.02
C LEU A 425 7.01 -11.48 7.41
N SER A 426 6.26 -11.10 8.45
CA SER A 426 6.53 -11.55 9.81
C SER A 426 6.09 -12.99 10.08
N VAL A 427 5.59 -13.71 9.08
CA VAL A 427 5.29 -15.15 9.16
C VAL A 427 6.25 -16.01 8.32
N ILE A 428 7.19 -15.43 7.57
CA ILE A 428 8.16 -16.17 6.75
C ILE A 428 9.57 -16.11 7.34
N GLN A 429 10.41 -17.07 6.97
CA GLN A 429 11.83 -17.11 7.36
C GLN A 429 12.64 -16.05 6.59
N ASP A 430 13.87 -15.79 7.06
CA ASP A 430 14.77 -14.82 6.44
C ASP A 430 15.20 -15.25 5.02
N ASP A 431 15.37 -16.55 4.80
CA ASP A 431 15.64 -17.17 3.50
C ASP A 431 14.91 -18.52 3.37
N PHE A 432 14.28 -18.78 2.22
CA PHE A 432 13.66 -20.07 1.89
C PHE A 432 13.49 -20.28 0.39
N TRP A 433 13.41 -21.54 0.00
CA TRP A 433 13.13 -21.94 -1.38
C TRP A 433 11.64 -22.16 -1.60
N VAL A 434 11.17 -21.84 -2.81
CA VAL A 434 9.82 -22.11 -3.27
C VAL A 434 9.88 -22.95 -4.53
N PHE A 435 9.11 -24.04 -4.51
CA PHE A 435 8.87 -24.93 -5.63
C PHE A 435 7.36 -25.03 -5.88
N PHE A 436 7.00 -25.53 -7.05
CA PHE A 436 5.60 -25.66 -7.45
C PHE A 436 5.24 -27.11 -7.76
N THR A 437 3.98 -27.48 -7.59
CA THR A 437 3.52 -28.81 -8.02
C THR A 437 3.39 -28.88 -9.53
N ASN A 438 3.66 -30.02 -10.13
CA ASN A 438 3.50 -30.24 -11.56
C ASN A 438 2.03 -30.04 -12.00
N PRO A 439 1.73 -29.07 -12.90
CA PRO A 439 0.36 -28.83 -13.37
C PRO A 439 -0.22 -29.99 -14.18
N ASP A 440 0.62 -30.84 -14.79
CA ASP A 440 0.18 -31.98 -15.59
C ASP A 440 0.04 -33.27 -14.76
N SER A 441 0.28 -33.19 -13.45
CA SER A 441 0.08 -34.33 -12.56
C SER A 441 -1.40 -34.74 -12.51
N PRO A 442 -1.73 -36.04 -12.58
CA PRO A 442 -3.09 -36.54 -12.32
C PRO A 442 -3.67 -36.09 -10.97
N SER A 443 -2.81 -35.72 -10.01
CA SER A 443 -3.23 -35.19 -8.71
C SER A 443 -3.88 -33.81 -8.77
N LEU A 444 -3.66 -33.03 -9.84
CA LEU A 444 -4.26 -31.69 -9.98
C LEU A 444 -5.79 -31.79 -10.12
N GLY A 445 -6.27 -32.66 -11.02
CA GLY A 445 -7.72 -32.90 -11.19
C GLY A 445 -8.38 -33.51 -9.95
N LEU A 446 -7.67 -34.40 -9.25
CA LEU A 446 -8.13 -34.93 -7.96
C LEU A 446 -8.28 -33.83 -6.90
N MET A 447 -7.37 -32.86 -6.87
CA MET A 447 -7.45 -31.73 -5.94
C MET A 447 -8.55 -30.73 -6.34
N GLU A 448 -8.77 -30.54 -7.65
CA GLU A 448 -9.88 -29.74 -8.17
C GLU A 448 -11.24 -30.31 -7.75
N ASP A 449 -11.48 -31.60 -7.96
CA ASP A 449 -12.69 -32.30 -7.51
C ASP A 449 -12.88 -32.18 -5.98
N PHE A 450 -11.80 -32.32 -5.23
CA PHE A 450 -11.81 -32.16 -3.78
C PHE A 450 -12.21 -30.74 -3.34
N MET A 451 -11.69 -29.71 -4.02
CA MET A 451 -11.94 -28.30 -3.68
C MET A 451 -13.34 -27.84 -4.11
N ALA A 452 -13.81 -28.24 -5.29
CA ALA A 452 -15.13 -27.90 -5.82
C ALA A 452 -16.28 -28.37 -4.92
N GLN A 453 -16.10 -29.50 -4.21
CA GLN A 453 -17.10 -30.07 -3.32
C GLN A 453 -17.23 -29.34 -1.95
N ARG A 454 -16.43 -28.29 -1.68
CA ARG A 454 -16.17 -27.81 -0.29
C ARG A 454 -16.33 -26.30 -0.04
N ASN A 455 -17.38 -25.69 -0.59
CA ASN A 455 -17.70 -24.25 -0.45
C ASN A 455 -17.51 -23.66 0.97
N GLU A 456 -18.01 -24.30 2.04
CA GLU A 456 -17.94 -23.78 3.42
C GLU A 456 -16.53 -23.77 4.05
N SER A 457 -15.60 -24.59 3.57
CA SER A 457 -14.26 -24.75 4.19
C SER A 457 -13.20 -23.82 3.59
N LEU A 458 -13.52 -23.16 2.46
CA LEU A 458 -12.61 -22.31 1.70
C LEU A 458 -12.92 -20.81 1.84
N GLN A 459 -13.77 -20.42 2.79
CA GLN A 459 -14.09 -19.01 3.02
C GLN A 459 -12.81 -18.21 3.34
N MET A 460 -12.56 -17.17 2.54
CA MET A 460 -11.40 -16.29 2.71
C MET A 460 -11.70 -15.23 3.78
N PRO A 461 -10.70 -14.78 4.57
CA PRO A 461 -10.90 -13.71 5.56
C PRO A 461 -11.52 -12.45 4.97
N ALA A 462 -11.17 -12.11 3.72
CA ALA A 462 -11.64 -10.91 3.03
C ALA A 462 -13.14 -10.92 2.70
N ALA A 463 -13.83 -12.08 2.77
CA ALA A 463 -15.29 -12.17 2.68
C ALA A 463 -16.01 -11.35 3.77
N ILE A 464 -15.31 -11.10 4.87
CA ILE A 464 -15.81 -10.39 6.04
C ILE A 464 -15.02 -9.08 6.12
N GLY A 465 -15.68 -7.93 5.93
CA GLY A 465 -15.01 -6.61 6.01
C GLY A 465 -14.41 -6.34 7.40
N SER A 466 -15.11 -5.60 8.26
CA SER A 466 -14.61 -5.35 9.61
C SER A 466 -14.74 -6.59 10.53
N VAL A 467 -13.60 -7.15 10.95
CA VAL A 467 -13.57 -8.28 11.88
C VAL A 467 -13.50 -7.79 13.33
N PHE A 468 -14.56 -7.96 14.12
CA PHE A 468 -14.64 -7.51 15.53
C PHE A 468 -14.38 -8.61 16.58
N ARG A 469 -14.33 -9.89 16.17
CA ARG A 469 -14.11 -11.05 17.06
C ARG A 469 -12.99 -11.97 16.54
N PRO A 470 -11.73 -11.50 16.48
CA PRO A 470 -10.66 -12.24 15.82
C PRO A 470 -10.36 -13.59 16.48
N LEU A 471 -10.40 -13.73 17.81
CA LEU A 471 -10.12 -15.02 18.46
C LEU A 471 -11.16 -16.11 18.13
N THR A 472 -12.45 -15.75 18.12
CA THR A 472 -13.52 -16.70 17.76
C THR A 472 -13.37 -17.13 16.31
N ARG A 473 -13.05 -16.20 15.42
CA ARG A 473 -12.82 -16.48 13.99
C ARG A 473 -11.58 -17.33 13.78
N TRP A 474 -10.48 -17.04 14.45
CA TRP A 474 -9.29 -17.90 14.40
C TRP A 474 -9.58 -19.33 14.83
N ARG A 475 -10.35 -19.55 15.91
CA ARG A 475 -10.77 -20.90 16.30
C ARG A 475 -11.63 -21.58 15.23
N GLN A 476 -12.51 -20.83 14.56
CA GLN A 476 -13.30 -21.33 13.44
C GLN A 476 -12.40 -21.72 12.26
N TYR A 477 -11.52 -20.85 11.81
CA TYR A 477 -10.58 -21.13 10.70
C TYR A 477 -9.62 -22.27 11.04
N LYS A 478 -9.11 -22.34 12.28
CA LYS A 478 -8.30 -23.48 12.74
C LYS A 478 -9.07 -24.78 12.60
N LYS A 479 -10.35 -24.82 13.01
CA LYS A 479 -11.20 -26.00 12.86
C LYS A 479 -11.47 -26.34 11.39
N GLN A 480 -11.76 -25.34 10.55
CA GLN A 480 -11.96 -25.52 9.11
C GLN A 480 -10.70 -26.05 8.43
N GLN A 481 -9.54 -25.46 8.69
CA GLN A 481 -8.25 -25.91 8.16
C GLN A 481 -7.92 -27.34 8.64
N GLN A 482 -8.12 -27.65 9.92
CA GLN A 482 -7.89 -29.01 10.44
C GLN A 482 -8.82 -30.04 9.78
N SER A 483 -10.09 -29.70 9.59
CA SER A 483 -11.05 -30.54 8.88
C SER A 483 -10.62 -30.72 7.43
N MET A 484 -10.27 -29.64 6.74
CA MET A 484 -9.84 -29.66 5.34
C MET A 484 -8.58 -30.52 5.16
N LEU A 485 -7.56 -30.36 6.01
CA LEU A 485 -6.34 -31.18 5.94
C LEU A 485 -6.61 -32.66 6.22
N SER A 486 -7.43 -32.97 7.23
CA SER A 486 -7.83 -34.36 7.52
C SER A 486 -8.60 -34.99 6.36
N ASP A 487 -9.53 -34.24 5.76
CA ASP A 487 -10.34 -34.70 4.64
C ASP A 487 -9.47 -34.86 3.39
N ARG A 488 -8.51 -33.95 3.17
CA ARG A 488 -7.52 -34.02 2.09
C ARG A 488 -6.64 -35.26 2.24
N ASP A 489 -6.13 -35.53 3.43
CA ASP A 489 -5.30 -36.70 3.70
C ASP A 489 -6.06 -38.00 3.47
N GLN A 490 -7.34 -38.07 3.88
CA GLN A 490 -8.22 -39.22 3.60
C GLN A 490 -8.51 -39.36 2.11
N TYR A 491 -8.76 -38.25 1.41
CA TYR A 491 -9.04 -38.24 -0.02
C TYR A 491 -7.82 -38.68 -0.82
N ILE A 492 -6.63 -38.17 -0.51
CA ILE A 492 -5.36 -38.60 -1.11
C ILE A 492 -5.13 -40.09 -0.82
N ALA A 493 -5.25 -40.54 0.42
CA ALA A 493 -5.05 -41.95 0.76
C ALA A 493 -6.02 -42.90 0.03
N ALA A 494 -7.22 -42.44 -0.32
CA ALA A 494 -8.22 -43.21 -1.05
C ALA A 494 -8.02 -43.21 -2.58
N HIS A 495 -7.43 -42.16 -3.15
CA HIS A 495 -7.37 -41.94 -4.60
C HIS A 495 -5.96 -41.95 -5.20
N VAL A 496 -4.92 -41.86 -4.37
CA VAL A 496 -3.52 -41.76 -4.79
C VAL A 496 -2.74 -43.00 -4.31
N PRO A 497 -2.10 -43.76 -5.20
CA PRO A 497 -1.26 -44.90 -4.84
C PRO A 497 -0.11 -44.52 -3.89
N PRO A 498 0.31 -45.41 -2.96
CA PRO A 498 1.39 -45.11 -2.01
C PRO A 498 2.75 -44.79 -2.64
N ASP A 499 3.00 -45.24 -3.87
CA ASP A 499 4.19 -45.01 -4.69
C ASP A 499 4.09 -43.78 -5.60
N ALA A 500 2.96 -43.07 -5.59
CA ALA A 500 2.73 -41.90 -6.43
C ALA A 500 3.41 -40.62 -5.92
N ILE A 501 4.01 -40.63 -4.72
CA ILE A 501 4.82 -39.51 -4.23
C ILE A 501 6.25 -39.66 -4.76
N SER A 502 6.50 -39.05 -5.92
CA SER A 502 7.81 -38.94 -6.55
C SER A 502 8.19 -37.48 -6.78
N LEU A 503 9.42 -37.24 -7.24
CA LEU A 503 9.86 -35.90 -7.66
C LEU A 503 9.10 -35.38 -8.88
N ASP A 504 8.41 -36.25 -9.64
CA ASP A 504 7.61 -35.85 -10.81
C ASP A 504 6.40 -34.99 -10.43
N LEU A 505 6.03 -35.00 -9.14
CA LEU A 505 5.02 -34.10 -8.58
C LEU A 505 5.53 -32.66 -8.43
N VAL A 506 6.83 -32.41 -8.55
CA VAL A 506 7.42 -31.06 -8.56
C VAL A 506 7.57 -30.61 -10.01
N TRP A 507 7.06 -29.42 -10.32
CA TRP A 507 7.20 -28.84 -11.65
C TRP A 507 8.65 -28.43 -11.91
N ASP A 508 9.18 -28.82 -13.06
CA ASP A 508 10.55 -28.53 -13.49
C ASP A 508 10.65 -27.38 -14.50
N GLY A 509 9.55 -26.64 -14.71
CA GLY A 509 9.50 -25.54 -15.67
C GLY A 509 9.29 -25.99 -17.11
N ASP A 510 8.89 -27.24 -17.33
CA ASP A 510 8.84 -27.89 -18.65
C ASP A 510 10.22 -27.83 -19.35
N GLY A 511 11.29 -27.74 -18.56
CA GLY A 511 12.68 -27.58 -19.00
C GLY A 511 13.03 -26.19 -19.57
N VAL A 512 12.11 -25.23 -19.61
CA VAL A 512 12.32 -23.91 -20.25
C VAL A 512 11.95 -22.71 -19.38
N ASN A 513 11.03 -22.87 -18.43
CA ASN A 513 10.58 -21.80 -17.56
C ASN A 513 11.44 -21.72 -16.29
N ASP A 514 12.20 -20.65 -16.17
CA ASP A 514 13.10 -20.37 -15.05
C ASP A 514 12.37 -20.00 -13.75
N ASN A 515 11.04 -19.86 -13.77
CA ASN A 515 10.20 -19.66 -12.58
C ASN A 515 9.97 -20.95 -11.75
N ALA A 516 10.43 -22.11 -12.21
CA ALA A 516 10.16 -23.41 -11.57
C ALA A 516 10.66 -23.53 -10.12
N ALA A 517 11.72 -22.77 -9.80
CA ALA A 517 12.26 -22.68 -8.46
C ALA A 517 12.59 -21.22 -8.15
N LEU A 518 12.27 -20.76 -6.94
CA LEU A 518 12.52 -19.40 -6.50
C LEU A 518 13.24 -19.39 -5.15
N THR A 519 14.00 -18.34 -4.89
CA THR A 519 14.57 -18.02 -3.58
C THR A 519 13.98 -16.72 -3.07
N VAL A 520 13.45 -16.75 -1.85
CA VAL A 520 12.91 -15.55 -1.19
C VAL A 520 13.89 -15.09 -0.12
N PHE A 521 14.29 -13.82 -0.17
CA PHE A 521 15.10 -13.16 0.86
C PHE A 521 14.27 -12.07 1.54
N ARG A 522 14.08 -12.18 2.86
CA ARG A 522 13.36 -11.19 3.65
C ARG A 522 14.33 -10.16 4.24
N HIS A 523 13.98 -8.89 4.06
CA HIS A 523 14.69 -7.71 4.55
C HIS A 523 13.83 -7.00 5.61
N PHE A 524 13.54 -7.70 6.71
CA PHE A 524 12.64 -7.25 7.78
C PHE A 524 11.21 -6.90 7.32
N ASP A 525 10.98 -5.68 6.81
CA ASP A 525 9.69 -5.12 6.37
C ASP A 525 9.46 -5.12 4.84
N SER A 526 10.44 -5.62 4.10
CA SER A 526 10.37 -5.90 2.67
C SER A 526 10.97 -7.28 2.35
N ALA A 527 10.84 -7.75 1.12
CA ALA A 527 11.52 -8.97 0.65
C ALA A 527 11.78 -8.88 -0.86
N THR A 528 12.72 -9.71 -1.32
CA THR A 528 13.05 -9.93 -2.73
C THR A 528 12.83 -11.39 -3.09
N VAL A 529 12.32 -11.62 -4.30
CA VAL A 529 12.10 -12.96 -4.85
C VAL A 529 12.95 -13.07 -6.08
N GLU A 530 13.86 -14.03 -6.10
CA GLU A 530 14.80 -14.27 -7.19
C GLU A 530 14.54 -15.65 -7.79
N LYS A 531 14.80 -15.79 -9.09
CA LYS A 531 14.67 -17.07 -9.78
C LYS A 531 15.87 -17.98 -9.50
N GLY A 532 15.60 -19.28 -9.38
CA GLY A 532 16.57 -20.31 -9.07
C GLY A 532 16.82 -20.50 -7.57
N LEU A 533 17.65 -21.50 -7.26
CA LEU A 533 18.09 -21.84 -5.91
C LEU A 533 19.40 -21.09 -5.61
N LEU A 534 19.28 -19.89 -5.06
CA LEU A 534 20.39 -18.99 -4.80
C LEU A 534 20.85 -19.10 -3.34
N GLY A 535 22.15 -18.85 -3.11
CA GLY A 535 22.72 -18.82 -1.77
C GLY A 535 23.02 -20.21 -1.18
N GLN A 536 23.02 -20.29 0.16
CA GLN A 536 23.17 -21.56 0.88
C GLN A 536 21.83 -22.29 0.94
N THR A 537 21.85 -23.57 1.31
CA THR A 537 20.60 -24.31 1.56
C THR A 537 19.86 -23.66 2.75
N PRO A 538 18.65 -23.12 2.53
CA PRO A 538 17.90 -22.44 3.56
C PRO A 538 17.37 -23.44 4.59
N LYS A 539 16.95 -22.92 5.74
CA LYS A 539 16.35 -23.73 6.80
C LYS A 539 15.07 -24.43 6.33
N THR A 540 14.23 -23.74 5.55
CA THR A 540 12.90 -24.23 5.13
C THR A 540 12.72 -24.15 3.62
N ALA A 541 11.79 -24.94 3.09
CA ALA A 541 11.37 -24.87 1.68
C ALA A 541 9.87 -25.14 1.55
N TRP A 542 9.25 -24.55 0.53
CA TRP A 542 7.81 -24.64 0.25
C TRP A 542 7.57 -25.39 -1.06
N VAL A 543 6.57 -26.27 -1.10
CA VAL A 543 5.99 -26.80 -2.34
C VAL A 543 4.56 -26.31 -2.45
N ILE A 544 4.30 -25.44 -3.43
CA ILE A 544 3.04 -24.73 -3.59
C ILE A 544 2.28 -25.29 -4.81
N GLY A 545 1.10 -25.85 -4.57
CA GLY A 545 0.15 -26.17 -5.65
C GLY A 545 -0.84 -25.05 -5.93
N TYR A 546 -1.64 -25.20 -6.98
CA TYR A 546 -2.63 -24.21 -7.43
C TYR A 546 -3.47 -23.65 -6.27
N GLY A 547 -4.07 -24.52 -5.47
CA GLY A 547 -4.94 -24.12 -4.36
C GLY A 547 -4.26 -23.23 -3.31
N ILE A 548 -2.99 -23.46 -3.01
CA ILE A 548 -2.24 -22.61 -2.07
C ILE A 548 -1.88 -21.30 -2.76
N LEU A 549 -1.38 -21.35 -4.00
CA LEU A 549 -0.93 -20.17 -4.74
C LEU A 549 -2.06 -19.13 -4.91
N GLU A 550 -3.23 -19.58 -5.37
CA GLU A 550 -4.41 -18.75 -5.58
C GLU A 550 -4.96 -18.20 -4.24
N ARG A 551 -4.97 -19.01 -3.17
CA ARG A 551 -5.38 -18.54 -1.83
C ARG A 551 -4.45 -17.45 -1.30
N ILE A 552 -3.14 -17.57 -1.50
CA ILE A 552 -2.21 -16.53 -1.06
C ILE A 552 -2.47 -15.23 -1.84
N HIS A 553 -2.72 -15.29 -3.15
CA HIS A 553 -3.06 -14.13 -3.97
C HIS A 553 -4.32 -13.41 -3.46
N TYR A 554 -5.42 -14.14 -3.25
CA TYR A 554 -6.66 -13.54 -2.74
C TYR A 554 -6.57 -13.09 -1.28
N LEU A 555 -5.67 -13.67 -0.50
CA LEU A 555 -5.44 -13.25 0.88
C LEU A 555 -4.62 -11.95 0.98
N LEU A 556 -3.52 -11.87 0.21
CA LEU A 556 -2.47 -10.86 0.39
C LEU A 556 -2.46 -9.78 -0.68
N VAL A 557 -3.15 -9.98 -1.80
CA VAL A 557 -3.17 -9.06 -2.93
C VAL A 557 -4.60 -8.60 -3.20
N ALA A 558 -5.43 -9.41 -3.88
CA ALA A 558 -6.76 -9.00 -4.29
C ALA A 558 -7.70 -8.70 -3.10
N GLY A 559 -7.65 -9.52 -2.04
CA GLY A 559 -8.47 -9.32 -0.85
C GLY A 559 -7.84 -8.49 0.26
N TYR A 560 -6.54 -8.17 0.15
CA TYR A 560 -5.85 -7.43 1.19
C TYR A 560 -6.21 -5.95 1.15
N ASP A 561 -6.45 -5.40 2.33
CA ASP A 561 -6.96 -4.06 2.48
C ASP A 561 -6.15 -3.30 3.54
N VAL A 562 -5.27 -2.42 3.06
CA VAL A 562 -4.42 -1.58 3.91
C VAL A 562 -5.24 -0.62 4.77
N PHE A 563 -6.41 -0.20 4.29
CA PHE A 563 -7.34 0.65 5.03
C PHE A 563 -8.23 -0.16 5.99
N GLY A 564 -8.05 -1.48 6.04
CA GLY A 564 -8.80 -2.44 6.84
C GLY A 564 -8.63 -2.25 8.34
N ASN A 565 -9.51 -2.89 9.13
CA ASN A 565 -9.39 -2.87 10.58
C ASN A 565 -8.32 -3.85 11.08
N VAL A 566 -7.92 -3.73 12.36
CA VAL A 566 -6.92 -4.62 12.98
C VAL A 566 -7.32 -6.10 12.92
N GLY A 567 -8.63 -6.38 12.96
CA GLY A 567 -9.13 -7.74 12.84
C GLY A 567 -8.82 -8.35 11.47
N HIS A 568 -9.03 -7.60 10.38
CA HIS A 568 -8.64 -8.01 9.03
C HIS A 568 -7.14 -8.31 8.95
N GLN A 569 -6.30 -7.42 9.49
CA GLN A 569 -4.84 -7.58 9.49
C GLN A 569 -4.40 -8.83 10.25
N LEU A 570 -4.93 -9.04 11.45
CA LEU A 570 -4.64 -10.21 12.26
C LEU A 570 -5.13 -11.51 11.60
N MET A 571 -6.34 -11.49 11.02
CA MET A 571 -6.87 -12.68 10.35
C MET A 571 -6.07 -13.04 9.11
N THR A 572 -5.63 -12.04 8.35
CA THR A 572 -4.74 -12.23 7.20
C THR A 572 -3.44 -12.91 7.64
N ARG A 573 -2.78 -12.38 8.67
CA ARG A 573 -1.56 -12.98 9.23
C ARG A 573 -1.77 -14.45 9.65
N LEU A 574 -2.82 -14.72 10.43
CA LEU A 574 -3.09 -16.07 10.94
C LEU A 574 -3.46 -17.06 9.85
N TYR A 575 -4.16 -16.62 8.81
CA TYR A 575 -4.49 -17.46 7.67
C TYR A 575 -3.24 -17.76 6.82
N MET A 576 -2.33 -16.78 6.67
CA MET A 576 -1.06 -16.98 5.99
C MET A 576 -0.16 -18.01 6.72
N ASP A 577 -0.19 -18.05 8.05
CA ASP A 577 0.50 -19.11 8.82
C ASP A 577 0.01 -20.51 8.43
N PHE A 578 -1.30 -20.70 8.21
CA PHE A 578 -1.84 -21.98 7.75
C PHE A 578 -1.35 -22.33 6.34
N LEU A 579 -1.34 -21.36 5.41
CA LEU A 579 -0.88 -21.57 4.03
C LEU A 579 0.63 -21.90 3.98
N ARG A 580 1.44 -21.22 4.80
CA ARG A 580 2.86 -21.52 4.96
C ARG A 580 3.06 -22.95 5.47
N MET A 581 2.43 -23.30 6.59
CA MET A 581 2.58 -24.64 7.17
C MET A 581 2.13 -25.74 6.20
N GLU A 582 1.10 -25.49 5.41
CA GLU A 582 0.63 -26.40 4.36
C GLU A 582 1.69 -26.58 3.26
N ALA A 583 2.28 -25.49 2.75
CA ALA A 583 3.31 -25.53 1.72
C ALA A 583 4.62 -26.19 2.22
N GLU A 584 5.01 -25.92 3.46
CA GLU A 584 6.14 -26.58 4.14
C GLU A 584 5.89 -28.08 4.32
N THR A 585 4.66 -28.46 4.70
CA THR A 585 4.28 -29.86 4.85
C THR A 585 4.34 -30.60 3.51
N ASN A 586 3.91 -29.96 2.42
CA ASN A 586 4.03 -30.54 1.08
C ASN A 586 5.49 -30.83 0.71
N PHE A 587 6.43 -29.92 1.05
CA PHE A 587 7.86 -30.18 0.84
C PHE A 587 8.35 -31.35 1.71
N LEU A 588 7.98 -31.38 3.00
CA LEU A 588 8.37 -32.47 3.90
C LEU A 588 7.84 -33.83 3.43
N GLN A 589 6.68 -33.89 2.76
CA GLN A 589 6.16 -35.13 2.19
C GLN A 589 7.05 -35.68 1.05
N MET A 590 7.79 -34.83 0.34
CA MET A 590 8.77 -35.25 -0.68
C MET A 590 10.03 -35.85 -0.09
N LEU A 591 10.30 -35.63 1.20
CA LEU A 591 11.47 -36.20 1.87
C LEU A 591 11.26 -37.68 2.22
N PRO A 592 12.35 -38.47 2.32
CA PRO A 592 12.28 -39.82 2.88
C PRO A 592 11.61 -39.82 4.25
N ALA A 593 10.76 -40.82 4.53
CA ALA A 593 9.95 -40.89 5.76
C ALA A 593 10.79 -40.71 7.05
N ALA A 594 12.00 -41.29 7.07
CA ALA A 594 12.94 -41.19 8.19
C ALA A 594 13.51 -39.77 8.44
N ALA A 595 13.45 -38.88 7.44
CA ALA A 595 13.93 -37.50 7.55
C ALA A 595 12.82 -36.53 7.96
N ARG A 596 11.56 -36.78 7.59
CA ARG A 596 10.44 -35.81 7.73
C ARG A 596 10.30 -35.25 9.14
N ALA A 597 10.24 -36.12 10.15
CA ALA A 597 10.08 -35.70 11.55
C ALA A 597 11.28 -34.89 12.06
N ARG A 598 12.50 -35.32 11.71
CA ARG A 598 13.73 -34.63 12.09
C ARG A 598 13.78 -33.23 11.49
N GLU A 599 13.52 -33.09 10.19
CA GLU A 599 13.53 -31.79 9.52
C GLU A 599 12.43 -30.87 10.07
N ARG A 600 11.20 -31.38 10.24
CA ARG A 600 10.12 -30.61 10.86
C ARG A 600 10.52 -30.10 12.26
N ASP A 601 11.04 -30.97 13.11
CA ASP A 601 11.40 -30.58 14.48
C ASP A 601 12.56 -29.56 14.50
N LEU A 602 13.47 -29.63 13.53
CA LEU A 602 14.50 -28.61 13.29
C LEU A 602 13.90 -27.28 12.81
N TRP A 603 12.92 -27.33 11.89
CA TRP A 603 12.26 -26.15 11.33
C TRP A 603 11.58 -25.33 12.43
N TYR A 604 10.94 -26.02 13.38
CA TYR A 604 10.15 -25.44 14.47
C TYR A 604 10.87 -25.38 15.82
N GLN A 605 12.18 -25.62 15.86
CA GLN A 605 12.97 -25.52 17.08
C GLN A 605 12.85 -24.12 17.71
N GLY A 606 12.50 -24.07 19.00
CA GLY A 606 12.34 -22.81 19.76
C GLY A 606 10.94 -22.18 19.69
N ILE A 607 10.00 -22.82 18.99
CA ILE A 607 8.58 -22.47 18.99
C ILE A 607 7.87 -23.51 19.88
N ASP A 608 7.50 -23.13 21.11
CA ASP A 608 6.70 -24.01 21.98
C ASP A 608 5.31 -24.23 21.35
N ALA A 609 4.87 -25.49 21.34
CA ALA A 609 3.73 -26.02 20.57
C ALA A 609 2.36 -25.42 20.86
#